data_AF-A0A9D5JYM7-F1
#
_entry.id   AF-A0A9D5JYM7-F1
#
_cell.length_a   1.000
_cell.length_b   1.000
_cell.length_c   1.000
_cell.angle_alpha   90.00
_cell.angle_beta   90.00
_cell.angle_gamma   90.00
#
_symmetry.space_group_name_H-M   'P 1'
#
loop_
_entity.id
_entity.type
_entity.pdbx_description
1 polymer ?
#
loop_
_entity_poly.entity_id
_entity_poly.type
_entity_poly.pdbx_seq_one_letter_code
_entity_poly.pdbx_strand_id
1 'polypeptide(L)'
;MKLRYYIVGVFVGLLLICSGRSGSQVNDGGGAAHKENVEHGKGEAKEQEIYRLLDRVREARLVEELELSEDKARAVIENMRYARKLKGGYWVKRSRFEKTLHVLLEAPVPDQANLDAVLQQLDQMTLHYHQQLLAVEGELQKILTPEERAKYILFQRNFNEELQELISNIRQRNNQGVPRQNQLLRKDSTESVIRQSR
;
A
#
# COMPACT_ATOMS: atom_id res chain seq x y z
N MET A 1 22.35 23.09 1.73
CA MET A 1 21.15 23.60 2.45
C MET A 1 19.87 23.76 1.60
N LYS A 2 19.93 23.81 0.26
CA LYS A 2 18.73 23.96 -0.60
C LYS A 2 17.85 22.69 -0.72
N LEU A 3 18.38 21.51 -0.37
CA LEU A 3 17.72 20.22 -0.58
C LEU A 3 16.68 19.83 0.49
N ARG A 4 16.84 20.32 1.73
CA ARG A 4 15.84 20.14 2.80
C ARG A 4 14.49 20.78 2.45
N TYR A 5 14.48 21.83 1.63
CA TYR A 5 13.26 22.48 1.15
C TYR A 5 12.55 21.68 0.05
N TYR A 6 13.27 20.84 -0.69
CA TYR A 6 12.66 19.96 -1.71
C TYR A 6 11.90 18.79 -1.06
N ILE A 7 12.44 18.26 0.04
CA ILE A 7 11.77 17.25 0.89
C ILE A 7 10.48 17.84 1.45
N VAL A 8 10.50 19.05 2.02
CA VAL A 8 9.27 19.70 2.49
C VAL A 8 8.31 20.03 1.33
N GLY A 9 8.81 20.46 0.18
CA GLY A 9 8.00 20.82 -0.98
C GLY A 9 7.21 19.65 -1.59
N VAL A 10 7.84 18.48 -1.76
CA VAL A 10 7.16 17.27 -2.25
C VAL A 10 6.18 16.74 -1.21
N PHE A 11 6.53 16.80 0.08
CA PHE A 11 5.64 16.39 1.18
C PHE A 11 4.41 17.32 1.36
N VAL A 12 4.59 18.64 1.21
CA VAL A 12 3.48 19.62 1.25
C VAL A 12 2.61 19.51 0.00
N GLY A 13 3.20 19.25 -1.17
CA GLY A 13 2.45 18.97 -2.39
C GLY A 13 1.57 17.70 -2.27
N LEU A 14 2.11 16.64 -1.66
CA LEU A 14 1.37 15.39 -1.43
C LEU A 14 0.21 15.57 -0.43
N LEU A 15 0.38 16.42 0.58
CA LEU A 15 -0.67 16.78 1.55
C LEU A 15 -1.76 17.68 0.93
N LEU A 16 -1.41 18.59 0.02
CA LEU A 16 -2.38 19.46 -0.66
C LEU A 16 -3.28 18.71 -1.65
N ILE A 17 -2.76 17.69 -2.35
CA ILE A 17 -3.54 16.84 -3.29
C ILE A 17 -4.56 15.94 -2.55
N CYS A 18 -4.40 15.73 -1.25
CA CYS A 18 -5.38 14.98 -0.44
C CYS A 18 -6.46 15.87 0.19
N SER A 19 -6.29 17.20 0.18
CA SER A 19 -7.16 18.13 0.91
C SER A 19 -8.15 18.90 0.02
N GLY A 20 -7.95 18.90 -1.30
CA GLY A 20 -8.74 19.73 -2.21
C GLY A 20 -9.62 18.91 -3.14
N ARG A 21 -10.93 18.81 -2.81
CA ARG A 21 -12.10 18.97 -3.71
C ARG A 21 -13.33 18.24 -3.16
N SER A 22 -13.81 18.64 -1.98
CA SER A 22 -15.22 18.42 -1.59
C SER A 22 -16.02 19.64 -2.08
N GLY A 23 -16.27 19.68 -3.38
CA GLY A 23 -17.14 20.67 -4.00
C GLY A 23 -18.58 20.16 -3.89
N SER A 24 -19.29 20.65 -2.88
CA SER A 24 -20.73 20.44 -2.73
C SER A 24 -21.44 21.09 -3.91
N GLN A 25 -22.03 20.29 -4.80
CA GLN A 25 -22.96 20.77 -5.82
C GLN A 25 -24.33 20.20 -5.50
N VAL A 26 -25.18 21.08 -4.97
CA VAL A 26 -26.63 20.91 -4.88
C VAL A 26 -27.14 20.65 -6.28
N ASN A 27 -27.82 19.51 -6.48
CA ASN A 27 -28.79 19.40 -7.57
C ASN A 27 -29.96 18.52 -7.13
N ASP A 28 -31.11 19.17 -7.12
CA ASP A 28 -32.44 18.60 -7.01
C ASP A 28 -32.72 17.63 -8.17
N GLY A 29 -33.58 16.64 -7.92
CA GLY A 29 -34.37 15.99 -8.96
C GLY A 29 -34.00 14.55 -9.32
N GLY A 30 -34.67 13.62 -8.65
CA GLY A 30 -35.31 12.41 -9.19
C GLY A 30 -34.63 11.61 -10.33
N GLY A 31 -34.28 10.36 -10.03
CA GLY A 31 -34.00 9.35 -11.04
C GLY A 31 -33.13 8.22 -10.50
N ALA A 32 -33.76 7.21 -9.92
CA ALA A 32 -33.12 6.01 -9.39
C ALA A 32 -32.50 5.13 -10.48
N ALA A 33 -31.48 4.37 -10.05
CA ALA A 33 -30.76 3.29 -10.73
C ALA A 33 -29.52 3.68 -11.56
N HIS A 34 -28.40 3.03 -11.22
CA HIS A 34 -27.07 3.07 -11.85
C HIS A 34 -26.12 4.25 -11.57
N LYS A 35 -25.66 4.38 -10.32
CA LYS A 35 -24.36 5.01 -10.00
C LYS A 35 -23.66 4.34 -8.80
N GLU A 36 -23.37 3.06 -8.92
CA GLU A 36 -22.49 2.35 -7.97
C GLU A 36 -21.54 1.48 -8.80
N ASN A 37 -20.51 2.10 -9.38
CA ASN A 37 -19.35 1.37 -9.96
C ASN A 37 -18.20 2.29 -10.41
N VAL A 38 -18.36 3.62 -10.38
CA VAL A 38 -17.35 4.56 -10.93
C VAL A 38 -16.38 5.10 -9.86
N GLU A 39 -16.68 4.95 -8.56
CA GLU A 39 -15.79 5.49 -7.50
C GLU A 39 -14.60 4.57 -7.15
N HIS A 40 -14.70 3.25 -7.31
CA HIS A 40 -13.60 2.33 -7.00
C HIS A 40 -12.39 2.48 -7.95
N GLY A 41 -12.61 2.78 -9.23
CA GLY A 41 -11.52 2.91 -10.20
C GLY A 41 -10.62 4.15 -9.99
N LYS A 42 -11.13 5.21 -9.36
CA LYS A 42 -10.34 6.43 -9.07
C LYS A 42 -9.38 6.25 -7.90
N GLY A 43 -9.74 5.40 -6.93
CA GLY A 43 -8.89 5.10 -5.77
C GLY A 43 -7.62 4.34 -6.17
N GLU A 44 -7.79 3.26 -6.95
CA GLU A 44 -6.67 2.40 -7.36
C GLU A 44 -5.65 3.12 -8.25
N ALA A 45 -6.12 3.96 -9.19
CA ALA A 45 -5.23 4.74 -10.06
C ALA A 45 -4.38 5.75 -9.25
N LYS A 46 -4.98 6.41 -8.26
CA LYS A 46 -4.27 7.34 -7.37
C LYS A 46 -3.27 6.61 -6.48
N GLU A 47 -3.61 5.42 -5.99
CA GLU A 47 -2.70 4.61 -5.17
C GLU A 47 -1.46 4.15 -5.96
N GLN A 48 -1.66 3.69 -7.20
CA GLN A 48 -0.55 3.32 -8.10
C GLN A 48 0.37 4.49 -8.40
N GLU A 49 -0.18 5.70 -8.56
CA GLU A 49 0.61 6.91 -8.76
C GLU A 49 1.49 7.23 -7.53
N ILE A 50 0.94 7.09 -6.33
CA ILE A 50 1.67 7.29 -5.08
C ILE A 50 2.83 6.30 -4.96
N TYR A 51 2.61 5.01 -5.25
CA TYR A 51 3.70 4.03 -5.21
C TYR A 51 4.80 4.34 -6.23
N ARG A 52 4.44 4.77 -7.45
CA ARG A 52 5.43 5.18 -8.48
C ARG A 52 6.23 6.40 -8.04
N LEU A 53 5.61 7.36 -7.38
CA LEU A 53 6.31 8.54 -6.87
C LEU A 53 7.27 8.16 -5.74
N LEU A 54 6.81 7.34 -4.79
CA LEU A 54 7.62 6.84 -3.70
C LEU A 54 8.85 6.07 -4.20
N ASP A 55 8.65 5.27 -5.23
CA ASP A 55 9.70 4.52 -5.90
C ASP A 55 10.77 5.43 -6.51
N ARG A 56 10.36 6.52 -7.16
CA ARG A 56 11.29 7.52 -7.69
C ARG A 56 12.06 8.23 -6.58
N VAL A 57 11.39 8.57 -5.48
CA VAL A 57 12.04 9.17 -4.30
C VAL A 57 13.07 8.22 -3.70
N ARG A 58 12.74 6.93 -3.60
CA ARG A 58 13.66 5.90 -3.13
C ARG A 58 14.89 5.79 -4.02
N GLU A 59 14.69 5.72 -5.34
CA GLU A 59 15.77 5.65 -6.33
C GLU A 59 16.69 6.88 -6.23
N ALA A 60 16.12 8.09 -6.17
CA ALA A 60 16.88 9.33 -6.08
C ALA A 60 17.73 9.40 -4.79
N ARG A 61 17.11 9.11 -3.63
CA ARG A 61 17.82 9.15 -2.35
C ARG A 61 18.91 8.09 -2.25
N LEU A 62 18.69 6.91 -2.85
CA LEU A 62 19.70 5.85 -2.83
C LEU A 62 20.96 6.27 -3.59
N VAL A 63 20.79 6.84 -4.80
CA VAL A 63 21.93 7.27 -5.61
C VAL A 63 22.75 8.34 -4.88
N GLU A 64 22.07 9.25 -4.18
CA GLU A 64 22.71 10.26 -3.35
C GLU A 64 23.46 9.62 -2.15
N GLU A 65 22.81 8.74 -1.40
CA GLU A 65 23.38 8.11 -0.20
C GLU A 65 24.61 7.24 -0.49
N LEU A 66 24.60 6.56 -1.64
CA LEU A 66 25.69 5.67 -2.05
C LEU A 66 26.77 6.39 -2.87
N GLU A 67 26.55 7.66 -3.23
CA GLU A 67 27.47 8.47 -4.04
C GLU A 67 27.90 7.75 -5.35
N LEU A 68 26.95 7.06 -6.00
CA LEU A 68 27.24 6.22 -7.15
C LEU A 68 27.58 7.05 -8.41
N SER A 69 28.50 6.55 -9.23
CA SER A 69 28.65 7.03 -10.60
C SER A 69 27.38 6.78 -11.41
N GLU A 70 27.15 7.57 -12.47
CA GLU A 70 25.93 7.46 -13.27
C GLU A 70 25.69 6.03 -13.82
N ASP A 71 26.75 5.38 -14.29
CA ASP A 71 26.67 4.02 -14.83
C ASP A 71 26.31 2.98 -13.75
N LYS A 72 26.95 3.08 -12.57
CA LYS A 72 26.62 2.22 -11.42
C LYS A 72 25.19 2.47 -10.93
N ALA A 73 24.79 3.74 -10.83
CA ALA A 73 23.46 4.14 -10.40
C ALA A 73 22.38 3.53 -11.30
N ARG A 74 22.58 3.58 -12.63
CA ARG A 74 21.66 2.98 -13.60
C ARG A 74 21.51 1.46 -13.36
N ALA A 75 22.62 0.74 -13.25
CA ALA A 75 22.60 -0.71 -13.04
C ALA A 75 21.95 -1.10 -11.70
N VAL A 76 22.22 -0.35 -10.62
CA VAL A 76 21.59 -0.56 -9.31
C VAL A 76 20.09 -0.32 -9.36
N ILE A 77 19.66 0.78 -9.98
CA ILE A 77 18.24 1.12 -10.14
C ILE A 77 17.51 0.04 -10.94
N GLU A 78 18.10 -0.44 -12.03
CA GLU A 78 17.54 -1.52 -12.85
C GLU A 78 17.33 -2.81 -12.05
N ASN A 79 18.34 -3.24 -11.29
CA ASN A 79 18.24 -4.39 -10.40
C ASN A 79 17.14 -4.22 -9.34
N MET A 80 17.02 -3.02 -8.75
CA MET A 80 15.96 -2.73 -7.79
C MET A 80 14.55 -2.73 -8.39
N ARG A 81 14.40 -2.20 -9.61
CA ARG A 81 13.13 -2.25 -10.35
C ARG A 81 12.75 -3.70 -10.66
N TYR A 82 13.73 -4.49 -11.07
CA TYR A 82 13.52 -5.91 -11.33
C TYR A 82 13.14 -6.68 -10.05
N ALA A 83 13.85 -6.49 -8.93
CA ALA A 83 13.50 -7.08 -7.64
C ALA A 83 12.07 -6.73 -7.18
N ARG A 84 11.63 -5.47 -7.38
CA ARG A 84 10.24 -5.05 -7.10
C ARG A 84 9.24 -5.73 -8.01
N LYS A 85 9.53 -5.84 -9.31
CA LYS A 85 8.69 -6.57 -10.27
C LYS A 85 8.53 -8.03 -9.87
N LEU A 86 9.63 -8.68 -9.46
CA LEU A 86 9.60 -10.05 -8.91
C LEU A 86 8.69 -10.14 -7.69
N LYS A 87 8.86 -9.24 -6.72
CA LYS A 87 8.03 -9.20 -5.50
C LYS A 87 6.55 -9.01 -5.84
N GLY A 88 6.21 -8.05 -6.70
CA GLY A 88 4.84 -7.80 -7.14
C GLY A 88 4.22 -9.02 -7.84
N GLY A 89 4.96 -9.63 -8.77
CA GLY A 89 4.53 -10.84 -9.46
C GLY A 89 4.31 -12.03 -8.52
N TYR A 90 5.19 -12.19 -7.53
CA TYR A 90 5.05 -13.21 -6.48
C TYR A 90 3.78 -13.00 -5.65
N TRP A 91 3.53 -11.79 -5.15
CA TRP A 91 2.35 -11.51 -4.34
C TRP A 91 1.03 -11.69 -5.11
N VAL A 92 0.99 -11.29 -6.37
CA VAL A 92 -0.19 -11.51 -7.23
C VAL A 92 -0.47 -13.00 -7.40
N LYS A 93 0.55 -13.81 -7.69
CA LYS A 93 0.38 -15.26 -7.84
C LYS A 93 0.02 -15.94 -6.52
N ARG A 94 0.69 -15.58 -5.44
CA ARG A 94 0.41 -16.08 -4.08
C ARG A 94 -1.03 -15.80 -3.67
N SER A 95 -1.52 -14.57 -3.87
CA SER A 95 -2.91 -14.23 -3.56
C SER A 95 -3.92 -15.06 -4.37
N ARG A 96 -3.59 -15.45 -5.62
CA ARG A 96 -4.45 -16.36 -6.40
C ARG A 96 -4.48 -17.76 -5.80
N PHE A 97 -3.33 -18.32 -5.42
CA PHE A 97 -3.28 -19.62 -4.75
C PHE A 97 -4.01 -19.61 -3.41
N GLU A 98 -3.84 -18.56 -2.61
CA GLU A 98 -4.55 -18.40 -1.32
C GLU A 98 -6.07 -18.37 -1.53
N LYS A 99 -6.57 -17.66 -2.57
CA LYS A 99 -7.99 -17.69 -2.95
C LYS A 99 -8.45 -19.08 -3.37
N THR A 100 -7.66 -19.80 -4.16
CA THR A 100 -7.98 -21.18 -4.57
C THR A 100 -8.04 -22.12 -3.36
N LEU A 101 -7.07 -22.04 -2.45
CA LEU A 101 -7.06 -22.82 -1.21
C LEU A 101 -8.29 -22.52 -0.36
N HIS A 102 -8.67 -21.25 -0.24
CA HIS A 102 -9.88 -20.86 0.49
C HIS A 102 -11.13 -21.55 -0.08
N VAL A 103 -11.32 -21.52 -1.40
CA VAL A 103 -12.45 -22.19 -2.06
C VAL A 103 -12.42 -23.71 -1.86
N LEU A 104 -11.25 -24.34 -1.93
CA LEU A 104 -11.13 -25.79 -1.71
C LEU A 104 -11.47 -26.19 -0.26
N LEU A 105 -11.17 -25.32 0.70
CA LEU A 105 -11.44 -25.56 2.12
C LEU A 105 -12.91 -25.28 2.51
N GLU A 106 -13.64 -24.49 1.73
CA GLU A 106 -15.08 -24.25 1.94
C GLU A 106 -15.96 -25.43 1.52
N ALA A 107 -15.40 -26.42 0.80
CA ALA A 107 -16.14 -27.61 0.39
C ALA A 107 -16.55 -28.49 1.60
N PRO A 108 -17.76 -29.09 1.61
CA PRO A 108 -18.20 -29.96 2.70
C PRO A 108 -17.27 -31.16 2.97
N VAL A 109 -16.62 -31.66 1.92
CA VAL A 109 -15.55 -32.65 1.98
C VAL A 109 -14.40 -32.14 1.12
N PRO A 110 -13.33 -31.59 1.72
CA PRO A 110 -12.20 -31.06 0.97
C PRO A 110 -11.46 -32.14 0.20
N ASP A 111 -11.22 -31.89 -1.09
CA ASP A 111 -10.44 -32.77 -1.94
C ASP A 111 -8.95 -32.65 -1.63
N GLN A 112 -8.42 -33.67 -0.94
CA GLN A 112 -7.03 -33.70 -0.49
C GLN A 112 -6.03 -33.66 -1.65
N ALA A 113 -6.31 -34.35 -2.76
CA ALA A 113 -5.39 -34.39 -3.89
C ALA A 113 -5.24 -33.01 -4.54
N ASN A 114 -6.34 -32.26 -4.65
CA ASN A 114 -6.32 -30.90 -5.16
C ASN A 114 -5.65 -29.91 -4.20
N LEU A 115 -5.87 -30.07 -2.88
CA LEU A 115 -5.17 -29.28 -1.87
C LEU A 115 -3.66 -29.49 -1.95
N ASP A 116 -3.21 -30.75 -1.97
CA ASP A 116 -1.80 -31.11 -2.07
C ASP A 116 -1.15 -30.54 -3.34
N ALA A 117 -1.84 -30.63 -4.48
CA ALA A 117 -1.36 -30.07 -5.73
C ALA A 117 -1.17 -28.54 -5.67
N VAL A 118 -2.11 -27.80 -5.07
CA VAL A 118 -2.02 -26.34 -4.93
C VAL A 118 -0.91 -25.95 -3.95
N LEU A 119 -0.77 -26.68 -2.84
CA LEU A 119 0.31 -26.45 -1.88
C LEU A 119 1.69 -26.70 -2.51
N GLN A 120 1.85 -27.79 -3.27
CA GLN A 120 3.10 -28.07 -3.98
C GLN A 120 3.45 -26.97 -4.99
N GLN A 121 2.47 -26.41 -5.69
CA GLN A 121 2.68 -25.29 -6.62
C GLN A 121 3.10 -24.01 -5.87
N LEU A 122 2.51 -23.75 -4.69
CA LEU A 122 2.86 -22.61 -3.86
C LEU A 122 4.31 -22.71 -3.35
N ASP A 123 4.74 -23.90 -2.94
CA ASP A 123 6.11 -24.18 -2.50
C ASP A 123 7.11 -23.98 -3.63
N GLN A 124 6.86 -24.57 -4.81
CA GLN A 124 7.71 -24.42 -5.99
C GLN A 124 7.83 -22.95 -6.41
N MET A 125 6.72 -22.22 -6.42
CA MET A 125 6.71 -20.80 -6.73
C MET A 125 7.53 -19.99 -5.71
N THR A 126 7.41 -20.31 -4.42
CA THR A 126 8.14 -19.63 -3.35
C THR A 126 9.63 -19.87 -3.48
N LEU A 127 10.05 -21.12 -3.71
CA LEU A 127 11.44 -21.46 -3.97
C LEU A 127 12.00 -20.69 -5.17
N HIS A 128 11.29 -20.70 -6.30
CA HIS A 128 11.70 -19.99 -7.50
C HIS A 128 11.83 -18.47 -7.27
N TYR A 129 10.89 -17.86 -6.55
CA TYR A 129 10.96 -16.45 -6.19
C TYR A 129 12.22 -16.12 -5.38
N HIS A 130 12.55 -16.93 -4.37
CA HIS A 130 13.75 -16.73 -3.56
C HIS A 130 15.04 -16.91 -4.36
N GLN A 131 15.10 -17.91 -5.25
CA GLN A 131 16.24 -18.09 -6.14
C GLN A 131 16.47 -16.87 -7.04
N GLN A 132 15.41 -16.31 -7.61
CA GLN A 132 15.51 -15.09 -8.41
C GLN A 132 15.96 -13.89 -7.57
N LEU A 133 15.46 -13.77 -6.33
CA LEU A 133 15.86 -12.67 -5.44
C LEU A 133 17.34 -12.75 -5.08
N LEU A 134 17.84 -13.95 -4.75
CA LEU A 134 19.25 -14.19 -4.48
C LEU A 134 20.14 -13.89 -5.70
N ALA A 135 19.67 -14.22 -6.91
CA ALA A 135 20.40 -13.88 -8.13
C ALA A 135 20.56 -12.36 -8.30
N VAL A 136 19.47 -11.59 -8.07
CA VAL A 136 19.52 -10.12 -8.13
C VAL A 136 20.42 -9.54 -7.05
N GLU A 137 20.39 -10.09 -5.84
CA GLU A 137 21.30 -9.69 -4.77
C GLU A 137 22.76 -9.96 -5.14
N GLY A 138 23.04 -11.12 -5.73
CA GLY A 138 24.37 -11.46 -6.24
C GLY A 138 24.87 -10.46 -7.31
N GLU A 139 24.00 -10.03 -8.23
CA GLU A 139 24.34 -9.00 -9.22
C GLU A 139 24.60 -7.63 -8.57
N LEU A 140 23.79 -7.23 -7.60
CA LEU A 140 24.02 -5.99 -6.84
C LEU A 140 25.36 -6.02 -6.09
N GLN A 141 25.71 -7.16 -5.51
CA GLN A 141 27.01 -7.33 -4.85
C GLN A 141 28.16 -7.14 -5.84
N LYS A 142 28.07 -7.65 -7.07
CA LYS A 142 29.14 -7.45 -8.07
C LYS A 142 29.35 -5.98 -8.45
N ILE A 143 28.29 -5.16 -8.41
CA ILE A 143 28.32 -3.74 -8.80
C ILE A 143 28.84 -2.86 -7.65
N LEU A 144 28.44 -3.18 -6.41
CA LEU A 144 28.69 -2.36 -5.24
C LEU A 144 29.98 -2.76 -4.51
N THR A 145 30.76 -1.77 -4.08
CA THR A 145 31.88 -1.98 -3.15
C THR A 145 31.37 -2.41 -1.76
N PRO A 146 32.21 -3.02 -0.90
CA PRO A 146 31.79 -3.39 0.46
C PRO A 146 31.21 -2.22 1.26
N GLU A 147 31.77 -1.02 1.11
CA GLU A 147 31.25 0.19 1.77
C GLU A 147 29.88 0.60 1.20
N GLU A 148 29.74 0.65 -0.13
CA GLU A 148 28.47 0.95 -0.80
C GLU A 148 27.39 -0.07 -0.42
N ARG A 149 27.75 -1.35 -0.25
CA ARG A 149 26.83 -2.41 0.23
C ARG A 149 26.38 -2.18 1.67
N ALA A 150 27.28 -1.78 2.56
CA ALA A 150 26.90 -1.46 3.94
C ALA A 150 25.93 -0.27 3.97
N LYS A 151 26.23 0.81 3.22
CA LYS A 151 25.34 1.96 3.05
C LYS A 151 23.99 1.54 2.46
N TYR A 152 23.98 0.68 1.46
CA TYR A 152 22.76 0.13 0.87
C TYR A 152 21.87 -0.58 1.88
N ILE A 153 22.44 -1.46 2.71
CA ILE A 153 21.68 -2.22 3.73
C ILE A 153 21.09 -1.25 4.75
N LEU A 154 21.88 -0.30 5.25
CA LEU A 154 21.41 0.71 6.20
C LEU A 154 20.33 1.60 5.59
N PHE A 155 20.52 2.04 4.35
CA PHE A 155 19.53 2.82 3.61
C PHE A 155 18.22 2.06 3.47
N GLN A 156 18.26 0.77 3.08
CA GLN A 156 17.04 -0.02 2.95
C GLN A 156 16.26 -0.10 4.26
N ARG A 157 16.94 -0.34 5.38
CA ARG A 157 16.32 -0.41 6.69
C ARG A 157 15.68 0.93 7.06
N ASN A 158 16.48 2.00 7.05
CA ASN A 158 16.04 3.33 7.47
C ASN A 158 14.90 3.84 6.58
N PHE A 159 14.99 3.68 5.26
CA PHE A 159 13.93 4.10 4.33
C PHE A 159 12.62 3.34 4.55
N ASN A 160 12.68 2.04 4.86
CA ASN A 160 11.48 1.27 5.15
C ASN A 160 10.82 1.69 6.47
N GLU A 161 11.61 1.99 7.50
CA GLU A 161 11.11 2.51 8.78
C GLU A 161 10.43 3.88 8.59
N GLU A 162 11.09 4.82 7.89
CA GLU A 162 10.52 6.13 7.55
C GLU A 162 9.21 6.00 6.76
N LEU A 163 9.16 5.07 5.81
CA LEU A 163 7.97 4.82 5.01
C LEU A 163 6.81 4.25 5.85
N GLN A 164 7.09 3.32 6.75
CA GLN A 164 6.09 2.75 7.65
C GLN A 164 5.52 3.82 8.58
N GLU A 165 6.37 4.67 9.14
CA GLU A 165 5.95 5.79 9.97
C GLU A 165 5.05 6.76 9.20
N LEU A 166 5.44 7.11 7.97
CA LEU A 166 4.64 7.98 7.09
C LEU A 166 3.25 7.39 6.81
N ILE A 167 3.19 6.11 6.44
CA ILE A 167 1.92 5.41 6.18
C ILE A 167 1.05 5.39 7.45
N SER A 168 1.65 5.10 8.61
CA SER A 168 0.96 5.12 9.90
C SER A 168 0.36 6.48 10.20
N ASN A 169 1.14 7.55 10.03
CA ASN A 169 0.70 8.93 10.27
C ASN A 169 -0.45 9.36 9.34
N ILE A 170 -0.41 8.96 8.06
CA ILE A 170 -1.52 9.23 7.12
C ILE A 170 -2.79 8.51 7.55
N ARG A 171 -2.69 7.23 7.94
CA ARG A 171 -3.84 6.43 8.42
C ARG A 171 -4.46 7.01 9.69
N GLN A 172 -3.64 7.47 10.64
CA GLN A 172 -4.13 8.09 11.88
C GLN A 172 -4.92 9.38 11.61
N ARG A 173 -4.43 10.24 10.72
CA ARG A 173 -5.13 11.49 10.35
C ARG A 173 -6.47 11.24 9.66
N ASN A 174 -6.53 10.24 8.78
CA ASN A 174 -7.78 9.89 8.09
C ASN A 174 -8.85 9.33 9.05
N ASN A 175 -8.43 8.64 10.12
CA ASN A 175 -9.36 8.08 11.12
C ASN A 175 -9.86 9.11 12.15
N GLN A 176 -9.18 10.24 12.32
CA GLN A 176 -9.58 11.30 13.27
C GLN A 176 -10.60 12.31 12.70
N GLY A 177 -11.04 12.14 11.45
CA GLY A 177 -11.91 13.09 10.72
C GLY A 177 -13.42 12.92 10.86
N VAL A 178 -13.94 11.99 11.69
CA VAL A 178 -15.39 11.87 11.95
C VAL A 178 -15.69 12.21 13.40
N PRO A 179 -16.00 13.48 13.74
CA PRO A 179 -16.62 13.77 15.03
C PRO A 179 -17.94 13.00 15.08
N ARG A 180 -18.10 12.11 16.07
CA ARG A 180 -19.36 11.45 16.41
C ARG A 180 -20.37 12.50 16.93
N GLN A 181 -20.81 13.41 16.07
CA GLN A 181 -21.74 14.48 16.39
C GLN A 181 -23.19 14.00 16.28
N ASN A 182 -23.51 12.80 16.79
CA ASN A 182 -24.86 12.21 16.74
C ASN A 182 -25.23 11.40 17.99
N GLN A 183 -24.69 11.71 19.17
CA GLN A 183 -25.08 11.06 20.44
C GLN A 183 -25.68 12.01 21.50
N LEU A 184 -26.21 13.17 21.09
CA LEU A 184 -26.95 14.05 22.00
C LEU A 184 -28.33 14.42 21.46
N LEU A 185 -29.09 13.44 20.97
CA LEU A 185 -30.53 13.60 20.73
C LEU A 185 -31.23 12.25 20.82
N ARG A 186 -31.27 11.67 22.03
CA ARG A 186 -32.32 10.75 22.49
C ARG A 186 -32.13 10.55 23.99
N LYS A 187 -32.76 11.43 24.77
CA LYS A 187 -33.20 11.08 26.12
C LYS A 187 -34.73 11.10 26.06
N ASP A 188 -35.23 9.94 25.66
CA ASP A 188 -36.53 9.32 25.87
C ASP A 188 -37.71 10.22 26.22
N SER A 189 -38.63 10.27 25.25
CA SER A 189 -40.05 10.44 25.51
C SER A 189 -40.62 9.19 26.19
N THR A 190 -41.70 9.40 26.95
CA THR A 190 -42.75 8.46 27.38
C THR A 190 -42.44 7.52 28.55
N GLU A 191 -42.89 7.92 29.74
CA GLU A 191 -43.54 7.00 30.67
C GLU A 191 -44.88 7.60 31.13
N SER A 192 -45.85 6.71 31.26
CA SER A 192 -47.31 6.91 31.19
C SER A 192 -47.98 6.61 32.53
N VAL A 193 -49.30 6.85 32.59
CA VAL A 193 -50.27 6.33 33.59
C VAL A 193 -50.20 7.10 34.94
N ILE A 194 -51.29 7.64 35.52
CA ILE A 194 -52.44 6.94 36.10
C ILE A 194 -53.61 7.92 36.30
N ARG A 195 -54.80 7.49 35.87
CA ARG A 195 -56.12 8.02 36.27
C ARG A 195 -56.30 7.92 37.79
N GLN A 196 -56.88 8.92 38.43
CA GLN A 196 -57.94 8.64 39.39
C GLN A 196 -58.88 9.84 39.58
N SER A 197 -60.16 9.48 39.51
CA SER A 197 -61.37 10.27 39.70
C SER A 197 -61.59 10.69 41.16
N ARG A 198 -62.18 11.87 41.36
CA ARG A 198 -63.29 12.06 42.30
C ARG A 198 -64.16 13.22 41.87
#